data_AF-A0A1C4Q496-F1
#
_entry.id   AF-A0A1C4Q496-F1
#
_cell.length_a   1.000
_cell.length_b   1.000
_cell.length_c   1.000
_cell.angle_alpha   90.00
_cell.angle_beta   90.00
_cell.angle_gamma   90.00
#
_symmetry.space_group_name_H-M   'P 1'
#
loop_
_entity.id
_entity.type
_entity.pdbx_description
1 polymer ?
#
loop_
_entity_poly.entity_id
_entity_poly.type
_entity_poly.pdbx_seq_one_letter_code
_entity_poly.pdbx_strand_id
1 'polypeptide(L)'
;MTTASTPPGANFLDPGELGEKLAALLTAHPGRFTGRADELRCLAHDLKTDDARLNSWAEIDLTAAFVRPETLGAPPAKAAARRWWRRPPREGVLEAALGVLVFVPLLVTWFGLREAVRAYGALSRADPQEATRPFLQLWQTGFEGRLAPVGRFENVALTAVALISLLVLLSVWHARARSVAERREEQRQDEDDRLLGTLAALLTRVQVCLVPRRAASPQQFARELTNTAKQLQTLVQNARAGNEGLLRSAKAVGNATDALQRATTGLSAELPAIAEAARRVEDAVRAGAAATDRARADGEAAGRDLAAKIKAAEDGVRTAFSSLVAEQKALAAGAQQTARAAEQAAQAVVAGAGRTNDVVDGMREATERWDAAAAHWQDAAARLEQGIDTLTATASAAAPLPAPRNGAPAPGRPATEAFPGGFTDDFPAGFPDGGNGPGGASGTVRLRRTGRGDRPD
;
A
#
# COMPACT_ATOMS: atom_id res chain seq x y z
N MET A 1 -25.87 -25.55 59.20
CA MET A 1 -25.13 -25.91 57.97
C MET A 1 -25.34 -24.77 56.98
N THR A 2 -24.37 -23.86 56.92
CA THR A 2 -24.45 -22.62 56.16
C THR A 2 -23.61 -22.84 54.91
N THR A 3 -24.26 -22.93 53.75
CA THR A 3 -23.59 -23.03 52.46
C THR A 3 -22.83 -21.73 52.22
N ALA A 4 -21.50 -21.77 52.32
CA ALA A 4 -20.65 -20.65 51.99
C ALA A 4 -20.83 -20.32 50.50
N SER A 5 -21.37 -19.13 50.22
CA SER A 5 -21.50 -18.61 48.86
C SER A 5 -20.10 -18.36 48.31
N THR A 6 -19.69 -19.14 47.31
CA THR A 6 -18.47 -18.92 46.55
C THR A 6 -18.42 -17.48 46.03
N PRO A 7 -17.31 -16.74 46.19
CA PRO A 7 -17.23 -15.35 45.74
C PRO A 7 -17.37 -15.25 44.21
N PRO A 8 -18.09 -14.24 43.68
CA PRO A 8 -18.47 -14.11 42.27
C PRO A 8 -17.32 -13.73 41.31
N GLY A 9 -16.10 -14.20 41.58
CA GLY A 9 -14.92 -13.98 40.73
C GLY A 9 -14.00 -15.19 40.58
N ALA A 10 -14.25 -16.31 41.28
CA ALA A 10 -13.35 -17.45 41.29
C ALA A 10 -13.38 -18.29 40.00
N ASN A 11 -14.46 -18.24 39.21
CA ASN A 11 -14.63 -19.11 38.04
C ASN A 11 -14.21 -18.49 36.70
N PHE A 12 -13.69 -17.25 36.69
CA PHE A 12 -13.38 -16.55 35.43
C PHE A 12 -12.29 -17.23 34.59
N LEU A 13 -11.42 -18.00 35.23
CA LEU A 13 -10.34 -18.77 34.60
C LEU A 13 -10.57 -20.29 34.67
N ASP A 14 -11.76 -20.73 35.06
CA ASP A 14 -12.07 -22.16 35.08
C ASP A 14 -12.07 -22.72 33.64
N PRO A 15 -11.22 -23.70 33.31
CA PRO A 15 -11.14 -24.26 31.96
C PRO A 15 -12.47 -24.89 31.54
N GLY A 16 -13.24 -25.47 32.47
CA GLY A 16 -14.57 -26.01 32.22
C GLY A 16 -15.56 -24.94 31.73
N GLU A 17 -15.69 -23.84 32.47
CA GLU A 17 -16.55 -22.71 32.12
C GLU A 17 -16.10 -22.03 30.80
N LEU A 18 -14.80 -21.90 30.56
CA LEU A 18 -14.26 -21.34 29.31
C LEU A 18 -14.54 -22.24 28.11
N GLY A 19 -14.41 -23.56 28.26
CA GLY A 19 -14.78 -24.53 27.25
C GLY A 19 -16.28 -24.50 26.94
N GLU A 20 -17.14 -24.27 27.94
CA GLU A 20 -18.58 -24.09 27.74
C GLU A 20 -18.91 -22.82 26.97
N LYS A 21 -18.31 -21.67 27.32
CA LYS A 21 -18.48 -20.40 26.61
C LYS A 21 -18.01 -20.50 25.16
N LEU A 22 -16.89 -21.17 24.90
CA LEU A 22 -16.39 -21.38 23.53
C LEU A 22 -17.35 -22.27 22.73
N ALA A 23 -17.84 -23.37 23.31
CA ALA A 23 -18.82 -24.24 22.66
C ALA A 23 -20.16 -23.51 22.38
N ALA A 24 -20.62 -22.67 23.32
CA ALA A 24 -21.82 -21.86 23.16
C ALA A 24 -21.69 -20.86 22.01
N LEU A 25 -20.53 -20.19 21.89
CA LEU A 25 -20.25 -19.24 20.81
C LEU A 25 -20.26 -19.92 19.43
N LEU A 26 -19.67 -21.10 19.31
CA LEU A 26 -19.67 -21.90 18.08
C LEU A 26 -21.08 -22.38 17.70
N THR A 27 -21.89 -22.73 18.70
CA THR A 27 -23.27 -23.21 18.50
C THR A 27 -24.21 -22.06 18.12
N ALA A 28 -24.00 -20.87 18.67
CA ALA A 28 -24.75 -19.67 18.29
C ALA A 28 -24.50 -19.24 16.84
N HIS A 29 -23.32 -19.56 16.29
CA HIS A 29 -22.91 -19.15 14.94
C HIS A 29 -22.39 -20.33 14.08
N PRO A 30 -23.23 -21.36 13.81
CA PRO A 30 -22.79 -22.65 13.28
C PRO A 30 -22.23 -22.60 11.85
N GLY A 31 -22.51 -21.51 11.11
CA GLY A 31 -22.02 -21.29 9.74
C GLY A 31 -20.97 -20.19 9.60
N ARG A 32 -20.53 -19.58 10.72
CA ARG A 32 -19.55 -18.48 10.67
C ARG A 32 -18.12 -18.94 10.89
N PHE A 33 -17.86 -20.05 11.60
CA PHE A 33 -16.49 -20.49 11.90
C PHE A 33 -15.97 -21.61 10.97
N THR A 34 -16.39 -21.65 9.70
CA THR A 34 -16.23 -22.84 8.85
C THR A 34 -14.79 -23.26 8.58
N GLY A 35 -13.81 -22.33 8.66
CA GLY A 35 -12.41 -22.64 8.39
C GLY A 35 -11.73 -23.45 9.49
N ARG A 36 -12.15 -23.30 10.76
CA ARG A 36 -11.51 -23.93 11.93
C ARG A 36 -12.48 -24.36 13.03
N ALA A 37 -13.76 -24.54 12.70
CA ALA A 37 -14.77 -24.91 13.69
C ALA A 37 -14.45 -26.24 14.39
N ASP A 38 -13.89 -27.21 13.66
CA ASP A 38 -13.58 -28.53 14.22
C ASP A 38 -12.44 -28.42 15.26
N GLU A 39 -11.39 -27.64 14.96
CA GLU A 39 -10.29 -27.37 15.89
C GLU A 39 -10.78 -26.64 17.15
N LEU A 40 -11.63 -25.62 16.99
CA LEU A 40 -12.20 -24.88 18.13
C LEU A 40 -13.16 -25.74 18.97
N ARG A 41 -13.89 -26.68 18.36
CA ARG A 41 -14.72 -27.65 19.09
C ARG A 41 -13.86 -28.65 19.86
N CYS A 42 -12.77 -29.13 19.26
CA CYS A 42 -11.81 -29.99 19.95
C CYS A 42 -11.19 -29.26 21.16
N LEU A 43 -10.75 -28.02 20.99
CA LEU A 43 -10.25 -27.19 22.11
C LEU A 43 -11.30 -27.02 23.21
N ALA A 44 -12.55 -26.70 22.84
CA ALA A 44 -13.65 -26.55 23.80
C ALA A 44 -13.94 -27.86 24.57
N HIS A 45 -13.79 -29.01 23.92
CA HIS A 45 -13.95 -30.32 24.55
C HIS A 45 -12.78 -30.66 25.48
N ASP A 46 -11.55 -30.46 25.01
CA ASP A 46 -10.33 -30.75 25.78
C ASP A 46 -10.28 -29.89 27.06
N LEU A 47 -10.74 -28.62 26.99
CA LEU A 47 -10.89 -27.72 28.14
C LEU A 47 -11.91 -28.21 29.17
N LYS A 48 -13.02 -28.82 28.74
CA LYS A 48 -14.05 -29.34 29.65
C LYS A 48 -13.62 -30.62 30.37
N THR A 49 -12.80 -31.42 29.71
CA THR A 49 -12.43 -32.76 30.17
C THR A 49 -11.10 -32.78 30.93
N ASP A 50 -10.43 -31.62 31.01
CA ASP A 50 -9.09 -31.44 31.59
C ASP A 50 -8.06 -32.43 31.03
N ASP A 51 -8.12 -32.71 29.73
CA ASP A 51 -7.33 -33.74 29.06
C ASP A 51 -5.82 -33.44 29.07
N ALA A 52 -4.97 -34.47 29.09
CA ALA A 52 -3.52 -34.36 28.87
C ALA A 52 -3.18 -33.66 27.54
N ARG A 53 -4.08 -33.71 26.55
CA ARG A 53 -3.96 -32.98 25.28
C ARG A 53 -3.93 -31.46 25.43
N LEU A 54 -4.42 -30.90 26.53
CA LEU A 54 -4.29 -29.45 26.84
C LEU A 54 -2.84 -28.97 26.84
N ASN A 55 -1.88 -29.85 27.14
CA ASN A 55 -0.46 -29.51 27.07
C ASN A 55 -0.04 -29.17 25.63
N SER A 56 -0.58 -29.86 24.62
CA SER A 56 -0.31 -29.55 23.21
C SER A 56 -0.95 -28.22 22.77
N TRP A 57 -2.12 -27.88 23.34
CA TRP A 57 -2.76 -26.59 23.10
C TRP A 57 -2.01 -25.42 23.75
N ALA A 58 -1.35 -25.66 24.89
CA ALA A 58 -0.53 -24.66 25.59
C ALA A 58 0.72 -24.24 24.80
N GLU A 59 1.18 -25.08 23.87
CA GLU A 59 2.31 -24.79 22.98
C GLU A 59 1.92 -23.87 21.82
N ILE A 60 0.63 -23.82 21.47
CA ILE A 60 0.13 -23.02 20.35
C ILE A 60 -0.32 -21.65 20.86
N ASP A 61 0.06 -20.58 20.17
CA ASP A 61 -0.57 -19.28 20.39
C ASP A 61 -1.97 -19.27 19.77
N LEU A 62 -2.97 -19.52 20.61
CA LEU A 62 -4.37 -19.64 20.21
C LEU A 62 -4.89 -18.34 19.62
N THR A 63 -4.44 -17.19 20.14
CA THR A 63 -4.87 -15.90 19.61
C THR A 63 -4.33 -15.67 18.21
N ALA A 64 -3.02 -15.87 17.98
CA ALA A 64 -2.42 -15.70 16.66
C ALA A 64 -2.86 -16.76 15.64
N ALA A 65 -3.26 -17.95 16.10
CA ALA A 65 -3.71 -19.04 15.23
C ALA A 65 -5.18 -18.89 14.79
N PHE A 66 -6.08 -18.50 15.71
CA PHE A 66 -7.52 -18.55 15.48
C PHE A 66 -8.20 -17.17 15.35
N VAL A 67 -7.61 -16.09 15.85
CA VAL A 67 -8.14 -14.72 15.69
C VAL A 67 -7.67 -14.16 14.35
N ARG A 68 -8.24 -14.71 13.27
CA ARG A 68 -7.95 -14.28 11.91
C ARG A 68 -9.22 -14.23 11.07
N PRO A 69 -9.30 -13.33 10.08
CA PRO A 69 -10.46 -13.24 9.20
C PRO A 69 -10.72 -14.55 8.44
N GLU A 70 -9.71 -15.38 8.17
CA GLU A 70 -9.90 -16.66 7.48
C GLU A 70 -10.57 -17.74 8.35
N THR A 71 -10.60 -17.54 9.68
CA THR A 71 -11.35 -18.39 10.61
C THR A 71 -12.85 -18.20 10.41
N LEU A 72 -13.26 -17.02 9.92
CA LEU A 72 -14.63 -16.74 9.54
C LEU A 72 -14.92 -17.22 8.11
N GLY A 73 -15.94 -18.05 7.96
CA GLY A 73 -16.50 -18.45 6.68
C GLY A 73 -17.39 -17.38 6.07
N ALA A 74 -17.52 -17.38 4.75
CA ALA A 74 -18.54 -16.59 4.08
C ALA A 74 -19.91 -16.85 4.74
N PRO A 75 -20.72 -15.81 5.01
CA PRO A 75 -21.96 -15.98 5.72
C PRO A 75 -22.84 -16.99 4.99
N PRO A 76 -23.55 -17.89 5.71
CA PRO A 76 -24.43 -18.85 5.07
C PRO A 76 -25.42 -18.06 4.22
N ALA A 77 -25.55 -18.42 2.95
CA ALA A 77 -26.42 -17.79 1.96
C ALA A 77 -27.92 -18.01 2.29
N LYS A 78 -28.34 -17.79 3.53
CA LYS A 78 -29.74 -17.80 3.93
C LYS A 78 -30.36 -16.51 3.38
N ALA A 79 -31.30 -16.70 2.46
CA ALA A 79 -32.12 -15.70 1.77
C ALA A 79 -31.57 -15.04 0.48
N ALA A 80 -30.69 -15.73 -0.27
CA ALA A 80 -30.56 -15.47 -1.71
C ALA A 80 -31.81 -15.91 -2.53
N ALA A 81 -32.87 -16.37 -1.86
CA ALA A 81 -34.05 -16.99 -2.46
C ALA A 81 -35.12 -16.02 -3.02
N ARG A 82 -34.92 -14.69 -3.07
CA ARG A 82 -36.01 -13.78 -3.53
C ARG A 82 -35.67 -12.64 -4.49
N ARG A 83 -34.49 -12.59 -5.13
CA ARG A 83 -34.27 -11.53 -6.15
C ARG A 83 -33.33 -11.94 -7.28
N TRP A 84 -33.81 -12.83 -8.14
CA TRP A 84 -33.17 -13.13 -9.43
C TRP A 84 -33.00 -11.89 -10.34
N TRP A 85 -33.75 -10.80 -10.08
CA TRP A 85 -33.59 -9.48 -10.74
C TRP A 85 -32.39 -8.66 -10.21
N ARG A 86 -31.65 -9.15 -9.19
CA ARG A 86 -30.42 -8.53 -8.66
C ARG A 86 -29.20 -9.44 -8.85
N ARG A 87 -29.09 -10.10 -10.00
CA ARG A 87 -27.73 -10.42 -10.46
C ARG A 87 -27.10 -9.09 -10.84
N PRO A 88 -26.07 -8.60 -10.14
CA PRO A 88 -25.40 -7.38 -10.59
C PRO A 88 -24.91 -7.66 -12.02
N PRO A 89 -25.35 -6.90 -13.04
CA PRO A 89 -24.52 -6.82 -14.23
C PRO A 89 -23.15 -6.39 -13.71
N ARG A 90 -22.07 -7.06 -14.16
CA ARG A 90 -20.68 -6.74 -13.78
C ARG A 90 -20.60 -5.23 -13.60
N GLU A 91 -20.39 -4.74 -12.38
CA GLU A 91 -20.66 -3.33 -12.04
C GLU A 91 -19.90 -2.38 -12.97
N GLY A 92 -18.70 -2.79 -13.40
CA GLY A 92 -17.91 -2.11 -14.42
C GLY A 92 -18.55 -2.00 -15.82
N VAL A 93 -19.44 -2.90 -16.22
CA VAL A 93 -20.20 -2.79 -17.49
C VAL A 93 -21.28 -1.71 -17.40
N LEU A 94 -21.95 -1.59 -16.25
CA LEU A 94 -22.96 -0.55 -16.06
C LEU A 94 -22.30 0.83 -15.92
N GLU A 95 -21.17 0.89 -15.22
CA GLU A 95 -20.35 2.10 -15.08
C GLU A 95 -19.75 2.52 -16.43
N ALA A 96 -19.23 1.58 -17.23
CA ALA A 96 -18.79 1.83 -18.59
C ALA A 96 -19.95 2.26 -19.51
N ALA A 97 -21.12 1.62 -19.40
CA ALA A 97 -22.30 1.98 -20.17
C ALA A 97 -22.77 3.39 -19.83
N LEU A 98 -22.79 3.78 -18.55
CA LEU A 98 -23.08 5.15 -18.11
C LEU A 98 -22.06 6.14 -18.67
N GLY A 99 -20.76 5.82 -18.62
CA GLY A 99 -19.71 6.64 -19.21
C GLY A 99 -19.90 6.87 -20.72
N VAL A 100 -20.33 5.84 -21.46
CA VAL A 100 -20.66 5.96 -22.89
C VAL A 100 -21.98 6.73 -23.10
N LEU A 101 -22.97 6.52 -22.24
CA LEU A 101 -24.29 7.15 -22.36
C LEU A 101 -24.22 8.69 -22.25
N VAL A 102 -23.21 9.23 -21.57
CA VAL A 102 -22.95 10.69 -21.47
C VAL A 102 -22.72 11.33 -22.83
N PHE A 103 -22.24 10.57 -23.83
CA PHE A 103 -22.02 11.08 -25.18
C PHE A 103 -23.28 11.04 -26.06
N VAL A 104 -24.34 10.33 -25.65
CA VAL A 104 -25.58 10.21 -26.44
C VAL A 104 -26.27 11.57 -26.63
N PRO A 105 -26.46 12.42 -25.61
CA PRO A 105 -27.02 13.76 -25.80
C PRO A 105 -26.19 14.61 -26.77
N LEU A 106 -24.86 14.54 -26.68
CA LEU A 106 -23.93 15.22 -27.59
C LEU A 106 -24.12 14.73 -29.04
N LEU A 107 -24.21 13.42 -29.25
CA LEU A 107 -24.46 12.86 -30.58
C LEU A 107 -25.81 13.31 -31.15
N VAL A 108 -26.85 13.39 -30.32
CA VAL A 108 -28.18 13.87 -30.72
C VAL A 108 -28.14 15.34 -31.15
N THR A 109 -27.46 16.20 -30.39
CA THR A 109 -27.34 17.63 -30.76
C THR A 109 -26.52 17.83 -32.04
N TRP A 110 -25.41 17.11 -32.20
CA TRP A 110 -24.62 17.12 -33.44
C TRP A 110 -25.42 16.60 -34.64
N PHE A 111 -26.19 15.54 -34.46
CA PHE A 111 -27.04 15.01 -35.53
C PHE A 111 -28.13 16.01 -35.93
N GLY A 112 -28.79 16.64 -34.96
CA GLY A 112 -29.79 17.69 -35.20
C GLY A 112 -29.21 18.88 -35.96
N LEU A 113 -28.01 19.34 -35.59
CA LEU A 113 -27.33 20.42 -36.29
C LEU A 113 -26.96 20.03 -37.73
N ARG A 114 -26.42 18.82 -37.93
CA ARG A 114 -26.06 18.32 -39.26
C ARG A 114 -27.29 18.29 -40.18
N GLU A 115 -28.43 17.87 -39.66
CA GLU A 115 -29.68 17.82 -40.43
C GLU A 115 -30.21 19.22 -40.74
N ALA A 116 -30.13 20.15 -39.78
CA ALA A 116 -30.51 21.54 -39.98
C ALA A 116 -29.63 22.24 -41.05
N VAL A 117 -28.32 22.02 -41.03
CA VAL A 117 -27.39 22.54 -42.05
C VAL A 117 -27.69 21.96 -43.43
N ARG A 118 -28.01 20.66 -43.52
CA ARG A 118 -28.42 20.02 -44.78
C ARG A 118 -29.70 20.63 -45.35
N ALA A 119 -30.72 20.83 -44.51
CA ALA A 119 -31.98 21.44 -44.93
C ALA A 119 -31.81 22.90 -45.33
N TYR A 120 -31.01 23.68 -44.60
CA TYR A 120 -30.66 25.05 -44.96
C TYR A 120 -29.98 25.11 -46.33
N GLY A 121 -28.97 24.26 -46.58
CA GLY A 121 -28.30 24.20 -47.88
C GLY A 121 -29.20 23.74 -49.03
N ALA A 122 -30.29 23.01 -48.76
CA ALA A 122 -31.33 22.69 -49.74
C ALA A 122 -32.28 23.88 -49.98
N LEU A 123 -32.63 24.62 -48.93
CA LEU A 123 -33.44 25.83 -49.02
C LEU A 123 -32.72 26.94 -49.79
N SER A 124 -31.46 27.26 -49.46
CA SER A 124 -30.69 28.33 -50.13
C SER A 124 -30.48 28.09 -51.62
N ARG A 125 -30.47 26.83 -52.07
CA ARG A 125 -30.38 26.50 -53.50
C ARG A 125 -31.71 26.62 -54.23
N ALA A 126 -32.82 26.40 -53.54
CA ALA A 126 -34.15 26.45 -54.13
C ALA A 126 -34.74 27.86 -54.09
N ASP A 127 -34.53 28.60 -52.99
CA ASP A 127 -35.06 29.94 -52.79
C ASP A 127 -34.06 30.82 -52.02
N PRO A 128 -33.23 31.61 -52.75
CA PRO A 128 -32.21 32.45 -52.13
C PRO A 128 -32.78 33.60 -51.29
N GLN A 129 -34.01 34.04 -51.56
CA GLN A 129 -34.61 35.16 -50.81
C GLN A 129 -35.08 34.71 -49.42
N GLU A 130 -35.67 33.52 -49.31
CA GLU A 130 -36.06 32.88 -48.04
C GLU A 130 -34.86 32.65 -47.10
N ALA A 131 -33.66 32.40 -47.67
CA ALA A 131 -32.43 32.16 -46.91
C ALA A 131 -31.86 33.39 -46.18
N THR A 132 -32.40 34.59 -46.42
CA THR A 132 -32.02 35.80 -45.65
C THR A 132 -32.63 35.83 -44.25
N ARG A 133 -33.62 34.98 -43.95
CA ARG A 133 -34.20 34.87 -42.61
C ARG A 133 -33.17 34.28 -41.62
N PRO A 134 -33.21 34.68 -40.33
CA PRO A 134 -32.32 34.13 -39.32
C PRO A 134 -32.42 32.59 -39.24
N PHE A 135 -31.27 31.91 -39.26
CA PHE A 135 -31.19 30.44 -39.27
C PHE A 135 -32.02 29.77 -38.17
N LEU A 136 -32.00 30.32 -36.95
CA LEU A 136 -32.77 29.80 -35.81
C LEU A 136 -34.28 29.84 -36.06
N GLN A 137 -34.77 30.91 -36.70
CA GLN A 137 -36.19 31.06 -37.02
C GLN A 137 -36.59 30.03 -38.09
N LEU A 138 -35.76 29.82 -39.10
CA LEU A 138 -35.96 28.78 -40.13
C LEU A 138 -35.90 27.36 -39.54
N TRP A 139 -35.05 27.12 -38.54
CA TRP A 139 -34.95 25.82 -37.89
C TRP A 139 -36.15 25.52 -36.99
N GLN A 140 -36.71 26.53 -36.30
CA GLN A 140 -37.95 26.38 -35.54
C GLN A 140 -39.14 26.04 -36.44
N THR A 141 -39.27 26.68 -37.62
CA THR A 141 -40.33 26.36 -38.58
C THR A 141 -40.06 25.09 -39.39
N GLY A 142 -38.86 24.50 -39.28
CA GLY A 142 -38.49 23.26 -39.95
C GLY A 142 -38.19 23.44 -41.45
N PHE A 143 -37.67 24.59 -41.85
CA PHE A 143 -37.31 24.93 -43.22
C PHE A 143 -38.45 24.67 -44.22
N GLU A 144 -39.65 25.14 -43.88
CA GLU A 144 -40.89 24.98 -44.68
C GLU A 144 -41.28 23.51 -44.96
N GLY A 145 -41.02 22.62 -44.00
CA GLY A 145 -41.38 21.21 -44.13
C GLY A 145 -40.34 20.33 -44.80
N ARG A 146 -39.16 20.88 -45.14
CA ARG A 146 -38.02 20.10 -45.66
C ARG A 146 -37.26 19.34 -44.57
N LEU A 147 -37.53 19.65 -43.31
CA LEU A 147 -36.96 18.94 -42.17
C LEU A 147 -37.98 17.96 -41.59
N ALA A 148 -37.55 16.73 -41.31
CA ALA A 148 -38.37 15.75 -40.62
C ALA A 148 -38.82 16.33 -39.25
N PRO A 149 -40.04 15.99 -38.76
CA PRO A 149 -40.56 16.51 -37.49
C PRO A 149 -39.59 16.29 -36.32
N VAL A 150 -38.89 15.16 -36.32
CA VAL A 150 -37.91 14.75 -35.29
C VAL A 150 -36.66 15.65 -35.27
N GLY A 151 -36.31 16.31 -36.38
CA GLY A 151 -35.14 17.18 -36.50
C GLY A 151 -35.38 18.64 -36.13
N ARG A 152 -36.64 19.03 -35.86
CA ARG A 152 -36.97 20.41 -35.47
C ARG A 152 -36.26 20.79 -34.18
N PHE A 153 -35.87 22.06 -34.08
CA PHE A 153 -35.10 22.58 -32.94
C PHE A 153 -35.73 22.20 -31.59
N GLU A 154 -37.06 22.37 -31.46
CA GLU A 154 -37.79 22.07 -30.22
C GLU A 154 -37.70 20.59 -29.84
N ASN A 155 -37.85 19.68 -30.81
CA ASN A 155 -37.80 18.23 -30.55
C ASN A 155 -36.38 17.75 -30.24
N VAL A 156 -35.37 18.31 -30.91
CA VAL A 156 -33.96 18.01 -30.62
C VAL A 156 -33.61 18.51 -29.21
N ALA A 157 -34.03 19.71 -28.85
CA ALA A 157 -33.81 20.28 -27.52
C ALA A 157 -34.52 19.48 -26.43
N LEU A 158 -35.80 19.13 -26.61
CA LEU A 158 -36.57 18.29 -25.69
C LEU A 158 -35.93 16.91 -25.50
N THR A 159 -35.49 16.28 -26.60
CA THR A 159 -34.83 14.98 -26.55
C THR A 159 -33.51 15.07 -25.79
N ALA A 160 -32.71 16.11 -26.03
CA ALA A 160 -31.45 16.32 -25.30
C ALA A 160 -31.68 16.55 -23.81
N VAL A 161 -32.64 17.40 -23.43
CA VAL A 161 -33.01 17.64 -22.03
C VAL A 161 -33.52 16.36 -21.37
N ALA A 162 -34.42 15.62 -22.03
CA ALA A 162 -34.95 14.36 -21.51
C ALA A 162 -33.85 13.31 -21.30
N LEU A 163 -32.90 13.20 -22.24
CA LEU A 163 -31.75 12.31 -22.09
C LEU A 163 -30.83 12.71 -20.95
N ILE A 164 -30.53 14.01 -20.80
CA ILE A 164 -29.72 14.52 -19.70
C ILE A 164 -30.41 14.26 -18.35
N SER A 165 -31.72 14.55 -18.24
CA SER A 165 -32.50 14.29 -17.03
C SER A 165 -32.53 12.80 -16.68
N LEU A 166 -32.72 11.93 -17.67
CA LEU A 166 -32.66 10.48 -17.49
C LEU A 166 -31.28 10.03 -16.98
N LEU A 167 -30.21 10.60 -17.51
CA LEU A 167 -28.84 10.27 -17.12
C LEU A 167 -28.54 10.70 -15.68
N VAL A 168 -28.99 11.90 -15.28
CA VAL A 168 -28.90 12.37 -13.89
C VAL A 168 -29.67 11.43 -12.95
N LEU A 169 -30.90 11.04 -13.29
CA LEU A 169 -31.69 10.09 -12.50
C LEU A 169 -30.99 8.74 -12.36
N LEU A 170 -30.42 8.22 -13.45
CA LEU A 170 -29.70 6.95 -13.46
C LEU A 170 -28.41 7.02 -12.62
N SER A 171 -27.70 8.15 -12.66
CA SER A 171 -26.51 8.41 -11.87
C SER A 171 -26.83 8.45 -10.36
N VAL A 172 -27.87 9.20 -9.96
CA VAL A 172 -28.33 9.26 -8.57
C VAL A 172 -28.79 7.88 -8.08
N TRP A 173 -29.54 7.16 -8.91
CA TRP A 173 -29.96 5.79 -8.60
C TRP A 173 -28.75 4.86 -8.39
N HIS A 174 -27.74 4.95 -9.26
CA HIS A 174 -26.53 4.15 -9.18
C HIS A 174 -25.72 4.47 -7.91
N ALA A 175 -25.52 5.75 -7.60
CA ALA A 175 -24.87 6.19 -6.38
C ALA A 175 -25.62 5.73 -5.12
N ARG A 176 -26.96 5.76 -5.15
CA ARG A 176 -27.79 5.27 -4.03
C ARG A 176 -27.71 3.74 -3.92
N ALA A 177 -27.71 3.02 -5.03
CA ALA A 177 -27.57 1.57 -5.02
C ALA A 177 -26.20 1.13 -4.48
N ARG A 178 -25.14 1.84 -4.88
CA ARG A 178 -23.76 1.63 -4.41
C ARG A 178 -23.61 1.92 -2.92
N SER A 179 -24.07 3.08 -2.46
CA SER A 179 -24.02 3.41 -1.02
C SER A 179 -24.80 2.43 -0.14
N VAL A 180 -25.92 1.87 -0.62
CA VAL A 180 -26.64 0.82 0.11
C VAL A 180 -25.87 -0.51 0.12
N ALA A 181 -25.13 -0.81 -0.94
CA ALA A 181 -24.27 -2.00 -0.98
C ALA A 181 -23.06 -1.83 -0.04
N GLU A 182 -22.41 -0.68 -0.06
CA GLU A 182 -21.28 -0.33 0.82
C GLU A 182 -21.70 -0.39 2.30
N ARG A 183 -22.83 0.24 2.68
CA ARG A 183 -23.34 0.16 4.06
C ARG A 183 -23.64 -1.26 4.54
N ARG A 184 -24.05 -2.15 3.64
CA ARG A 184 -24.29 -3.56 4.00
C ARG A 184 -22.99 -4.32 4.18
N GLU A 185 -21.94 -3.93 3.48
CA GLU A 185 -20.62 -4.52 3.63
C GLU A 185 -19.95 -4.02 4.92
N GLU A 186 -20.05 -2.72 5.22
CA GLU A 186 -19.61 -2.14 6.50
C GLU A 186 -20.29 -2.82 7.69
N GLN A 187 -21.62 -3.00 7.64
CA GLN A 187 -22.35 -3.71 8.70
C GLN A 187 -21.88 -5.15 8.88
N ARG A 188 -21.45 -5.82 7.81
CA ARG A 188 -20.90 -7.18 7.90
C ARG A 188 -19.51 -7.18 8.52
N GLN A 189 -18.66 -6.23 8.13
CA GLN A 189 -17.33 -6.07 8.71
C GLN A 189 -17.42 -5.80 10.22
N ASP A 190 -18.34 -4.93 10.64
CA ASP A 190 -18.59 -4.66 12.06
C ASP A 190 -19.05 -5.90 12.84
N GLU A 191 -19.93 -6.72 12.26
CA GLU A 191 -20.37 -7.99 12.87
C GLU A 191 -19.20 -8.98 12.98
N ASP A 192 -18.36 -9.06 11.95
CA ASP A 192 -17.22 -9.97 11.86
C ASP A 192 -16.14 -9.59 12.88
N ASP A 193 -15.84 -8.30 12.99
CA ASP A 193 -14.90 -7.75 13.97
C ASP A 193 -15.38 -7.99 15.40
N ARG A 194 -16.69 -7.85 15.66
CA ARG A 194 -17.28 -8.18 16.98
C ARG A 194 -17.15 -9.66 17.32
N LEU A 195 -17.37 -10.55 16.35
CA LEU A 195 -17.22 -11.99 16.55
C LEU A 195 -15.76 -12.36 16.81
N LEU A 196 -14.83 -11.82 16.03
CA LEU A 196 -13.38 -12.00 16.23
C LEU A 196 -12.92 -11.42 17.56
N GLY A 197 -13.39 -10.25 17.95
CA GLY A 197 -13.09 -9.64 19.24
C GLY A 197 -13.58 -10.50 20.42
N THR A 198 -14.78 -11.07 20.30
CA THR A 198 -15.32 -11.99 21.32
C THR A 198 -14.50 -13.28 21.38
N LEU A 199 -14.15 -13.86 20.23
CA LEU A 199 -13.28 -15.04 20.15
C LEU A 199 -11.90 -14.75 20.75
N ALA A 200 -11.28 -13.62 20.40
CA ALA A 200 -10.00 -13.19 20.93
C ALA A 200 -10.02 -13.07 22.45
N ALA A 201 -11.04 -12.39 23.01
CA ALA A 201 -11.20 -12.26 24.44
C ALA A 201 -11.33 -13.61 25.16
N LEU A 202 -12.04 -14.59 24.57
CA LEU A 202 -12.14 -15.94 25.12
C LEU A 202 -10.81 -16.71 25.03
N LEU A 203 -10.16 -16.68 23.86
CA LEU A 203 -8.90 -17.40 23.65
C LEU A 203 -7.76 -16.85 24.50
N THR A 204 -7.69 -15.54 24.72
CA THR A 204 -6.72 -14.94 25.65
C THR A 204 -6.90 -15.47 27.07
N ARG A 205 -8.15 -15.62 27.54
CA ARG A 205 -8.43 -16.19 28.88
C ARG A 205 -8.04 -17.66 28.96
N VAL A 206 -8.33 -18.42 27.90
CA VAL A 206 -7.88 -19.82 27.78
C VAL A 206 -6.36 -19.88 27.83
N GLN A 207 -5.66 -19.02 27.10
CA GLN A 207 -4.19 -19.01 27.06
C GLN A 207 -3.58 -18.68 28.42
N VAL A 208 -4.16 -17.75 29.18
CA VAL A 208 -3.77 -17.46 30.57
C VAL A 208 -3.97 -18.69 31.47
N CYS A 209 -5.09 -19.41 31.33
CA CYS A 209 -5.35 -20.65 32.07
C CYS A 209 -4.31 -21.75 31.74
N LEU A 210 -3.76 -21.76 30.52
CA LEU A 210 -2.75 -22.71 30.08
C LEU A 210 -1.30 -22.36 30.51
N VAL A 211 -1.03 -21.15 31.02
CA VAL A 211 0.31 -20.70 31.42
C VAL A 211 0.99 -21.64 32.44
N PRO A 212 0.33 -22.10 33.52
CA PRO A 212 0.96 -23.01 34.49
C PRO A 212 1.41 -24.34 33.87
N ARG A 213 0.70 -24.82 32.84
CA ARG A 213 1.04 -26.04 32.09
C ARG A 213 2.26 -25.82 31.18
N ARG A 214 2.45 -24.60 30.68
CA ARG A 214 3.59 -24.20 29.84
C ARG A 214 4.90 -24.06 30.65
N ALA A 215 4.81 -23.60 31.90
CA ALA A 215 5.96 -23.39 32.78
C ALA A 215 6.69 -24.69 33.20
N ALA A 216 6.06 -25.86 33.03
CA ALA A 216 6.63 -27.16 33.39
C ALA A 216 7.61 -27.74 32.33
N SER A 217 7.93 -27.00 31.26
CA SER A 217 8.76 -27.44 30.13
C SER A 217 10.10 -26.68 30.04
N PRO A 218 11.20 -27.17 30.67
CA PRO A 218 12.52 -26.55 30.60
C PRO A 218 13.09 -26.44 29.17
N GLN A 219 12.70 -27.35 28.30
CA GLN A 219 13.13 -27.37 26.89
C GLN A 219 12.54 -26.20 26.09
N GLN A 220 11.40 -25.66 26.52
CA GLN A 220 10.73 -24.56 25.85
C GLN A 220 11.42 -23.22 26.09
N PHE A 221 11.82 -22.94 27.33
CA PHE A 221 12.61 -21.74 27.66
C PHE A 221 13.90 -21.67 26.82
N ALA A 222 14.60 -22.80 26.65
CA ALA A 222 15.80 -22.88 25.82
C ALA A 222 15.53 -22.61 24.33
N ARG A 223 14.39 -23.11 23.81
CA ARG A 223 13.95 -22.84 22.43
C ARG A 223 13.54 -21.38 22.24
N GLU A 224 12.79 -20.81 23.17
CA GLU A 224 12.35 -19.41 23.14
C GLU A 224 13.57 -18.48 23.17
N LEU A 225 14.53 -18.69 24.09
CA LEU A 225 15.79 -17.92 24.15
C LEU A 225 16.60 -18.01 22.85
N THR A 226 16.69 -19.21 22.26
CA THR A 226 17.40 -19.42 20.99
C THR A 226 16.70 -18.69 19.83
N ASN A 227 15.36 -18.70 19.80
CA ASN A 227 14.58 -17.98 18.80
C ASN A 227 14.71 -16.46 18.96
N THR A 228 14.64 -15.94 20.20
CA THR A 228 14.84 -14.51 20.48
C THR A 228 16.25 -14.08 20.10
N ALA A 229 17.28 -14.89 20.38
CA ALA A 229 18.65 -14.60 19.95
C ALA A 229 18.78 -14.53 18.42
N LYS A 230 18.11 -15.44 17.69
CA LYS A 230 18.05 -15.40 16.21
C LYS A 230 17.34 -14.15 15.70
N GLN A 231 16.19 -13.79 16.28
CA GLN A 231 15.45 -12.59 15.89
C GLN A 231 16.26 -11.32 16.13
N LEU A 232 16.97 -11.24 17.25
CA LEU A 232 17.84 -10.10 17.59
C LEU A 232 19.03 -10.01 16.62
N GLN A 233 19.61 -11.15 16.23
CA GLN A 233 20.63 -11.20 15.19
C GLN A 233 20.11 -10.71 13.83
N THR A 234 18.89 -11.11 13.43
CA THR A 234 18.25 -10.63 12.19
C THR A 234 17.98 -9.13 12.24
N LEU A 235 17.48 -8.61 13.36
CA LEU A 235 17.27 -7.18 13.57
C LEU A 235 18.58 -6.38 13.46
N VAL A 236 19.66 -6.86 14.07
CA VAL A 236 20.98 -6.22 13.98
C VAL A 236 21.51 -6.23 12.53
N GLN A 237 21.31 -7.32 11.79
CA GLN A 237 21.69 -7.39 10.38
C GLN A 237 20.86 -6.42 9.51
N ASN A 238 19.55 -6.35 9.73
CA ASN A 238 18.66 -5.44 9.02
C ASN A 238 19.01 -3.97 9.33
N ALA A 239 19.31 -3.64 10.59
CA ALA A 239 19.75 -2.31 10.99
C ALA A 239 21.07 -1.93 10.30
N ARG A 240 22.02 -2.86 10.18
CA ARG A 240 23.27 -2.65 9.44
C ARG A 240 23.04 -2.38 7.96
N ALA A 241 22.20 -3.20 7.31
CA ALA A 241 21.83 -3.03 5.91
C ALA A 241 21.10 -1.69 5.65
N GLY A 242 20.23 -1.28 6.57
CA GLY A 242 19.58 0.02 6.56
C GLY A 242 20.57 1.19 6.61
N ASN A 243 21.53 1.16 7.54
CA ASN A 243 22.58 2.18 7.65
C ASN A 243 23.44 2.28 6.37
N GLU A 244 23.81 1.16 5.76
CA GLU A 244 24.52 1.16 4.47
C GLU A 244 23.65 1.73 3.32
N GLY A 245 22.34 1.50 3.36
CA GLY A 245 21.39 2.11 2.44
C GLY A 245 21.29 3.63 2.58
N LEU A 246 21.27 4.13 3.82
CA LEU A 246 21.26 5.56 4.13
C LEU A 246 22.56 6.24 3.67
N LEU A 247 23.71 5.65 3.95
CA LEU A 247 25.01 6.17 3.49
C LEU A 247 25.09 6.25 1.96
N ARG A 248 24.59 5.24 1.25
CA ARG A 248 24.50 5.26 -0.22
C ARG A 248 23.57 6.35 -0.73
N SER A 249 22.42 6.55 -0.07
CA SER A 249 21.46 7.59 -0.44
C SER A 249 22.04 8.99 -0.21
N ALA A 250 22.70 9.22 0.93
CA ALA A 250 23.39 10.47 1.23
C ALA A 250 24.49 10.78 0.20
N LYS A 251 25.26 9.77 -0.22
CA LYS A 251 26.27 9.92 -1.29
C LYS A 251 25.65 10.25 -2.64
N ALA A 252 24.53 9.63 -2.99
CA ALA A 252 23.81 9.93 -4.24
C ALA A 252 23.27 11.36 -4.26
N VAL A 253 22.74 11.85 -3.13
CA VAL A 253 22.31 13.24 -2.98
C VAL A 253 23.49 14.21 -3.10
N GLY A 254 24.62 13.91 -2.46
CA GLY A 254 25.85 14.72 -2.60
C GLY A 254 26.30 14.85 -4.06
N ASN A 255 26.38 13.73 -4.78
CA ASN A 255 26.74 13.72 -6.20
C ASN A 255 25.75 14.52 -7.07
N ALA A 256 24.46 14.47 -6.76
CA ALA A 256 23.43 15.21 -7.48
C ALA A 256 23.54 16.72 -7.24
N THR A 257 23.81 17.14 -5.99
CA THR A 257 24.07 18.53 -5.64
C THR A 257 25.31 19.07 -6.36
N ASP A 258 26.40 18.29 -6.42
CA ASP A 258 27.61 18.66 -7.14
C ASP A 258 27.36 18.82 -8.65
N ALA A 259 26.51 17.97 -9.23
CA ALA A 259 26.12 18.06 -10.63
C ALA A 259 25.26 19.30 -10.90
N LEU A 260 24.33 19.61 -9.99
CA LEU A 260 23.50 20.82 -10.07
C LEU A 260 24.37 22.08 -9.97
N GLN A 261 25.30 22.13 -9.02
CA GLN A 261 26.21 23.26 -8.87
C GLN A 261 27.06 23.47 -10.13
N ARG A 262 27.60 22.39 -10.72
CA ARG A 262 28.33 22.46 -12.00
C ARG A 262 27.45 22.97 -13.14
N ALA A 263 26.20 22.52 -13.22
CA ALA A 263 25.26 22.99 -14.23
C ALA A 263 24.92 24.48 -14.06
N THR A 264 24.71 24.94 -12.82
CA THR A 264 24.46 26.36 -12.52
C THR A 264 25.66 27.23 -12.87
N THR A 265 26.89 26.81 -12.51
CA THR A 265 28.11 27.53 -12.87
C THR A 265 28.30 27.61 -14.38
N GLY A 266 28.04 26.51 -15.11
CA GLY A 266 28.07 26.49 -16.57
C GLY A 266 27.05 27.45 -17.17
N LEU A 267 25.81 27.44 -16.68
CA LEU A 267 24.76 28.35 -17.13
C LEU A 267 25.14 29.82 -16.91
N SER A 268 25.74 30.16 -15.76
CA SER A 268 26.21 31.52 -15.49
C SER A 268 27.37 31.96 -16.39
N ALA A 269 28.19 31.04 -16.87
CA ALA A 269 29.29 31.33 -17.80
C ALA A 269 28.80 31.63 -19.23
N GLU A 270 27.63 31.13 -19.62
CA GLU A 270 27.03 31.34 -20.96
C GLU A 270 26.19 32.63 -21.06
N LEU A 271 25.74 33.21 -19.93
CA LEU A 271 24.96 34.46 -19.91
C LEU A 271 25.65 35.67 -20.61
N PRO A 272 26.97 35.88 -20.49
CA PRO A 272 27.66 36.96 -21.18
C PRO A 272 27.63 36.83 -22.71
N ALA A 273 27.72 35.59 -23.24
CA ALA A 273 27.68 35.34 -24.68
C ALA A 273 26.31 35.71 -25.27
N ILE A 274 25.23 35.35 -24.58
CA ILE A 274 23.86 35.73 -24.95
C ILE A 274 23.68 37.26 -24.91
N ALA A 275 24.24 37.93 -23.90
CA ALA A 275 24.21 39.38 -23.82
C ALA A 275 24.99 40.05 -24.97
N GLU A 276 26.11 39.46 -25.39
CA GLU A 276 26.90 39.92 -26.53
C GLU A 276 26.19 39.67 -27.87
N ALA A 277 25.56 38.51 -28.05
CA ALA A 277 24.72 38.22 -29.20
C ALA A 277 23.54 39.20 -29.32
N ALA A 278 22.87 39.52 -28.20
CA ALA A 278 21.79 40.50 -28.15
C ALA A 278 22.26 41.91 -28.54
N ARG A 279 23.43 42.35 -28.05
CA ARG A 279 24.03 43.64 -28.45
C ARG A 279 24.36 43.69 -29.95
N ARG A 280 24.90 42.61 -30.52
CA ARG A 280 25.17 42.53 -31.97
C ARG A 280 23.91 42.68 -32.82
N VAL A 281 22.79 42.10 -32.36
CA VAL A 281 21.49 42.28 -33.02
C VAL A 281 21.02 43.73 -32.93
N GLU A 282 21.13 44.36 -31.76
CA GLU A 282 20.77 45.77 -31.56
C GLU A 282 21.58 46.71 -32.46
N ASP A 283 22.89 46.51 -32.55
CA ASP A 283 23.78 47.30 -33.40
C ASP A 283 23.49 47.11 -34.90
N ALA A 284 23.21 45.88 -35.33
CA ALA A 284 22.82 45.59 -36.71
C ALA A 284 21.50 46.27 -37.11
N VAL A 285 20.50 46.26 -36.22
CA VAL A 285 19.22 46.94 -36.42
C VAL A 285 19.41 48.46 -36.49
N ARG A 286 20.21 49.03 -35.58
CA ARG A 286 20.52 50.46 -35.56
C ARG A 286 21.26 50.89 -36.84
N ALA A 287 22.22 50.10 -37.30
CA ALA A 287 22.92 50.34 -38.55
C ALA A 287 21.99 50.28 -39.77
N GLY A 288 21.06 49.31 -39.81
CA GLY A 288 20.05 49.21 -40.86
C GLY A 288 19.08 50.40 -40.89
N ALA A 289 18.65 50.88 -39.73
CA ALA A 289 17.81 52.08 -39.61
C ALA A 289 18.54 53.33 -40.14
N ALA A 290 19.79 53.54 -39.70
CA ALA A 290 20.61 54.67 -40.16
C ALA A 290 20.91 54.61 -41.67
N ALA A 291 21.09 53.42 -42.25
CA ALA A 291 21.24 53.25 -43.69
C ALA A 291 19.95 53.61 -44.44
N THR A 292 18.79 53.27 -43.88
CA THR A 292 17.47 53.61 -44.43
C THR A 292 17.21 55.12 -44.41
N ASP A 293 17.59 55.81 -43.34
CA ASP A 293 17.44 57.26 -43.22
C ASP A 293 18.35 58.02 -44.19
N ARG A 294 19.60 57.59 -44.38
CA ARG A 294 20.51 58.17 -45.40
C ARG A 294 20.00 57.90 -46.81
N ALA A 295 19.49 56.71 -47.08
CA ALA A 295 18.90 56.37 -48.37
C ALA A 295 17.69 57.25 -48.73
N ARG A 296 16.91 57.65 -47.71
CA ARG A 296 15.79 58.58 -47.86
C ARG A 296 16.25 60.02 -48.14
N ALA A 297 17.46 60.39 -47.72
CA ALA A 297 18.04 61.71 -47.94
C ALA A 297 18.71 61.85 -49.33
N ASP A 298 19.33 60.79 -49.86
CA ASP A 298 20.21 60.85 -51.05
C ASP A 298 19.53 60.43 -52.38
N GLY A 299 18.25 60.75 -52.57
CA GLY A 299 17.48 60.35 -53.75
C GLY A 299 18.01 60.89 -55.08
N GLU A 300 18.70 60.03 -55.85
CA GLU A 300 18.47 59.68 -57.28
C GLU A 300 19.65 58.88 -57.90
N ALA A 301 20.85 58.94 -57.33
CA ALA A 301 22.01 58.11 -57.77
C ALA A 301 22.22 56.81 -56.96
N ALA A 302 21.45 56.59 -55.88
CA ALA A 302 21.76 55.64 -54.82
C ALA A 302 21.21 54.20 -55.00
N GLY A 303 20.56 53.84 -56.11
CA GLY A 303 19.84 52.55 -56.21
C GLY A 303 20.70 51.27 -56.11
N ARG A 304 21.94 51.28 -56.61
CA ARG A 304 22.85 50.10 -56.58
C ARG A 304 23.63 49.98 -55.27
N ASP A 305 24.08 51.11 -54.71
CA ASP A 305 24.74 51.15 -53.40
C ASP A 305 23.75 50.82 -52.26
N LEU A 306 22.47 51.24 -52.42
CA LEU A 306 21.37 50.87 -51.55
C LEU A 306 21.13 49.36 -51.53
N ALA A 307 21.05 48.73 -52.71
CA ALA A 307 20.86 47.29 -52.81
C ALA A 307 22.02 46.51 -52.15
N ALA A 308 23.26 46.99 -52.30
CA ALA A 308 24.43 46.36 -51.67
C ALA A 308 24.43 46.51 -50.14
N LYS A 309 24.07 47.70 -49.62
CA LYS A 309 24.03 47.97 -48.17
C LYS A 309 22.85 47.29 -47.46
N ILE A 310 21.67 47.26 -48.10
CA ILE A 310 20.52 46.50 -47.59
C ILE A 310 20.88 45.02 -47.54
N LYS A 311 21.51 44.48 -48.58
CA LYS A 311 21.93 43.08 -48.61
C LYS A 311 22.99 42.76 -47.54
N ALA A 312 23.97 43.64 -47.34
CA ALA A 312 24.96 43.47 -46.26
C ALA A 312 24.33 43.54 -44.87
N ALA A 313 23.34 44.41 -44.66
CA ALA A 313 22.57 44.48 -43.41
C ALA A 313 21.68 43.24 -43.21
N GLU A 314 21.04 42.75 -44.28
CA GLU A 314 20.25 41.52 -44.29
C GLU A 314 21.13 40.30 -43.95
N ASP A 315 22.31 40.18 -44.57
CA ASP A 315 23.28 39.13 -44.29
C ASP A 315 23.81 39.21 -42.85
N GLY A 316 24.02 40.43 -42.32
CA GLY A 316 24.40 40.67 -40.93
C GLY A 316 23.32 40.25 -39.93
N VAL A 317 22.06 40.65 -40.16
CA VAL A 317 20.91 40.26 -39.33
C VAL A 317 20.68 38.75 -39.40
N ARG A 318 20.78 38.15 -40.59
CA ARG A 318 20.64 36.71 -40.78
C ARG A 318 21.71 35.93 -40.04
N THR A 319 22.96 36.40 -40.08
CA THR A 319 24.08 35.80 -39.35
C THR A 319 23.88 35.91 -37.84
N ALA A 320 23.54 37.10 -37.34
CA ALA A 320 23.27 37.34 -35.92
C ALA A 320 22.09 36.50 -35.41
N PHE A 321 21.01 36.40 -36.19
CA PHE A 321 19.85 35.57 -35.86
C PHE A 321 20.19 34.07 -35.84
N SER A 322 21.01 33.60 -36.79
CA SER A 322 21.47 32.21 -36.79
C SER A 322 22.33 31.86 -35.57
N SER A 323 23.18 32.80 -35.13
CA SER A 323 23.97 32.68 -33.90
C SER A 323 23.07 32.63 -32.66
N LEU A 324 22.08 33.53 -32.58
CA LEU A 324 21.13 33.56 -31.46
C LEU A 324 20.30 32.28 -31.38
N VAL A 325 19.84 31.75 -32.52
CA VAL A 325 19.11 30.46 -32.57
C VAL A 325 19.99 29.29 -32.14
N ALA A 326 21.28 29.29 -32.50
CA ALA A 326 22.23 28.28 -32.05
C ALA A 326 22.46 28.33 -30.53
N GLU A 327 22.65 29.53 -29.97
CA GLU A 327 22.81 29.73 -28.53
C GLU A 327 21.51 29.42 -27.75
N GLN A 328 20.34 29.78 -28.28
CA GLN A 328 19.05 29.45 -27.68
C GLN A 328 18.82 27.93 -27.65
N LYS A 329 19.24 27.20 -28.70
CA LYS A 329 19.21 25.72 -28.70
C LYS A 329 20.17 25.13 -27.68
N ALA A 330 21.36 25.68 -27.53
CA ALA A 330 22.32 25.25 -26.52
C ALA A 330 21.79 25.47 -25.09
N LEU A 331 21.17 26.64 -24.84
CA LEU A 331 20.52 26.96 -23.57
C LEU A 331 19.35 26.02 -23.27
N ALA A 332 18.50 25.74 -24.27
CA ALA A 332 17.38 24.82 -24.12
C ALA A 332 17.86 23.38 -23.80
N ALA A 333 18.93 22.93 -24.46
CA ALA A 333 19.55 21.64 -24.17
C ALA A 333 20.11 21.59 -22.73
N GLY A 334 20.80 22.65 -22.29
CA GLY A 334 21.32 22.78 -20.92
C GLY A 334 20.22 22.82 -19.85
N ALA A 335 19.12 23.54 -20.11
CA ALA A 335 17.95 23.57 -19.23
C ALA A 335 17.29 22.19 -19.13
N GLN A 336 17.16 21.46 -20.24
CA GLN A 336 16.59 20.12 -20.26
C GLN A 336 17.49 19.10 -19.53
N GLN A 337 18.81 19.25 -19.63
CA GLN A 337 19.76 18.42 -18.89
C GLN A 337 19.69 18.68 -17.38
N THR A 338 19.57 19.95 -16.98
CA THR A 338 19.39 20.34 -15.58
C THR A 338 18.07 19.82 -15.01
N ALA A 339 16.98 19.91 -15.77
CA ALA A 339 15.67 19.37 -15.36
C ALA A 339 15.72 17.86 -15.12
N ARG A 340 16.38 17.10 -16.00
CA ARG A 340 16.56 15.64 -15.82
C ARG A 340 17.41 15.29 -14.61
N ALA A 341 18.47 16.05 -14.35
CA ALA A 341 19.31 15.86 -13.16
C ALA A 341 18.53 16.16 -11.88
N ALA A 342 17.72 17.22 -11.87
CA ALA A 342 16.85 17.56 -10.74
C ALA A 342 15.76 16.50 -10.52
N GLU A 343 15.17 15.96 -11.58
CA GLU A 343 14.18 14.88 -11.49
C GLU A 343 14.79 13.59 -10.92
N GLN A 344 15.99 13.21 -11.37
CA GLN A 344 16.72 12.06 -10.82
C GLN A 344 17.09 12.26 -9.35
N ALA A 345 17.49 13.47 -8.97
CA ALA A 345 17.76 13.82 -7.58
C ALA A 345 16.49 13.73 -6.71
N ALA A 346 15.36 14.27 -7.19
CA ALA A 346 14.08 14.20 -6.51
C ALA A 346 13.60 12.75 -6.34
N GLN A 347 13.72 11.92 -7.38
CA GLN A 347 13.40 10.50 -7.31
C GLN A 347 14.28 9.74 -6.29
N ALA A 348 15.58 10.05 -6.24
CA ALA A 348 16.49 9.47 -5.26
C ALA A 348 16.15 9.88 -3.82
N VAL A 349 15.74 11.14 -3.61
CA VAL A 349 15.28 11.64 -2.31
C VAL A 349 13.96 10.98 -1.90
N VAL A 350 12.99 10.85 -2.81
CA VAL A 350 11.72 10.16 -2.53
C VAL A 350 11.95 8.69 -2.21
N ALA A 351 12.80 7.99 -2.96
CA ALA A 351 13.17 6.61 -2.67
C ALA A 351 13.97 6.47 -1.36
N GLY A 352 14.77 7.48 -1.00
CA GLY A 352 15.43 7.58 0.30
C GLY A 352 14.42 7.76 1.44
N ALA A 353 13.49 8.70 1.29
CA ALA A 353 12.46 9.01 2.27
C ALA A 353 11.52 7.83 2.52
N GLY A 354 11.10 7.11 1.47
CA GLY A 354 10.30 5.88 1.60
C GLY A 354 11.01 4.83 2.46
N ARG A 355 12.30 4.57 2.17
CA ARG A 355 13.10 3.62 2.96
C ARG A 355 13.33 4.07 4.40
N THR A 356 13.51 5.37 4.64
CA THR A 356 13.61 5.90 6.01
C THR A 356 12.30 5.72 6.76
N ASN A 357 11.15 5.94 6.10
CA ASN A 357 9.84 5.73 6.70
C ASN A 357 9.63 4.25 7.06
N ASP A 358 10.00 3.33 6.15
CA ASP A 358 9.95 1.88 6.41
C ASP A 358 10.86 1.48 7.59
N VAL A 359 12.02 2.11 7.73
CA VAL A 359 12.94 1.88 8.86
C VAL A 359 12.38 2.46 10.16
N VAL A 360 11.77 3.65 10.13
CA VAL A 360 11.13 4.27 11.30
C VAL A 360 9.92 3.45 11.74
N ASP A 361 9.10 2.98 10.80
CA ASP A 361 7.97 2.10 11.08
C ASP A 361 8.46 0.76 11.65
N GLY A 362 9.51 0.17 11.09
CA GLY A 362 10.15 -1.03 11.64
C GLY A 362 10.76 -0.81 13.03
N MET A 363 11.32 0.37 13.30
CA MET A 363 11.89 0.72 14.61
C MET A 363 10.79 0.99 15.64
N ARG A 364 9.68 1.61 15.22
CA ARG A 364 8.49 1.79 16.03
C ARG A 364 7.87 0.45 16.39
N GLU A 365 7.69 -0.43 15.42
CA GLU A 365 7.19 -1.78 15.63
C GLU A 365 8.13 -2.61 16.53
N ALA A 366 9.45 -2.47 16.36
CA ALA A 366 10.42 -3.08 17.25
C ALA A 366 10.35 -2.50 18.68
N THR A 367 10.12 -1.19 18.83
CA THR A 367 9.96 -0.54 20.14
C THR A 367 8.68 -1.02 20.82
N GLU A 368 7.56 -1.10 20.10
CA GLU A 368 6.30 -1.65 20.62
C GLU A 368 6.47 -3.12 21.06
N ARG A 369 7.25 -3.92 20.31
CA ARG A 369 7.62 -5.29 20.71
C ARG A 369 8.54 -5.33 21.94
N TRP A 370 9.49 -4.40 22.06
CA TRP A 370 10.37 -4.31 23.22
C TRP A 370 9.63 -3.87 24.47
N ASP A 371 8.70 -2.91 24.36
CA ASP A 371 7.85 -2.49 25.48
C ASP A 371 6.94 -3.64 25.93
N ALA A 372 6.36 -4.39 24.99
CA ALA A 372 5.60 -5.60 25.31
C ALA A 372 6.47 -6.66 26.00
N ALA A 373 7.70 -6.88 25.51
CA ALA A 373 8.64 -7.81 26.14
C ALA A 373 9.06 -7.34 27.54
N ALA A 374 9.33 -6.05 27.73
CA ALA A 374 9.69 -5.45 29.02
C ALA A 374 8.57 -5.60 30.04
N ALA A 375 7.32 -5.38 29.63
CA ALA A 375 6.14 -5.65 30.46
C ALA A 375 6.06 -7.12 30.88
N HIS A 376 6.35 -8.06 29.97
CA HIS A 376 6.42 -9.48 30.29
C HIS A 376 7.53 -9.83 31.29
N TRP A 377 8.71 -9.21 31.19
CA TRP A 377 9.81 -9.41 32.14
C TRP A 377 9.49 -8.84 33.53
N GLN A 378 8.85 -7.66 33.58
CA GLN A 378 8.40 -7.06 34.85
C GLN A 378 7.34 -7.93 35.53
N ASP A 379 6.38 -8.46 34.78
CA ASP A 379 5.38 -9.39 35.31
C ASP A 379 6.03 -10.71 35.79
N ALA A 380 6.99 -11.25 35.03
CA ALA A 380 7.73 -12.45 35.43
C ALA A 380 8.56 -12.22 36.71
N ALA A 381 9.20 -11.05 36.85
CA ALA A 381 9.94 -10.67 38.05
C ALA A 381 9.01 -10.53 39.27
N ALA A 382 7.87 -9.87 39.12
CA ALA A 382 6.88 -9.71 40.18
C ALA A 382 6.34 -11.07 40.67
N ARG A 383 6.10 -12.02 39.76
CA ARG A 383 5.67 -13.38 40.10
C ARG A 383 6.76 -14.17 40.85
N LEU A 384 8.02 -13.98 40.47
CA LEU A 384 9.14 -14.63 41.13
C LEU A 384 9.33 -14.11 42.56
N GLU A 385 9.16 -12.80 42.76
CA GLU A 385 9.19 -12.15 44.07
C GLU A 385 8.05 -12.66 44.98
N GLN A 386 6.83 -12.76 44.46
CA GLN A 386 5.70 -13.39 45.17
C GLN A 386 5.98 -14.87 45.51
N GLY A 387 6.63 -15.62 44.63
CA GLY A 387 7.06 -16.99 44.89
C GLY A 387 8.06 -17.09 46.04
N ILE A 388 9.03 -16.17 46.11
CA ILE A 388 10.01 -16.11 47.21
C ILE A 388 9.32 -15.76 48.53
N ASP A 389 8.39 -14.80 48.53
CA ASP A 389 7.65 -14.42 49.73
C ASP A 389 6.80 -15.56 50.27
N THR A 390 6.12 -16.31 49.39
CA THR A 390 5.34 -17.49 49.80
C THR A 390 6.21 -18.61 50.36
N LEU A 391 7.37 -18.89 49.77
CA LEU A 391 8.33 -19.87 50.30
C LEU A 391 8.89 -19.43 51.66
N THR A 392 9.20 -18.14 51.82
CA THR A 392 9.73 -17.58 53.07
C THR A 392 8.67 -17.59 54.19
N ALA A 393 7.41 -17.28 53.86
CA ALA A 393 6.29 -17.39 54.77
C ALA A 393 6.03 -18.84 55.19
N THR A 394 6.14 -19.79 54.26
CA THR A 394 5.96 -21.23 54.54
C THR A 394 7.10 -21.77 55.40
N ALA A 395 8.35 -21.36 55.14
CA ALA A 395 9.51 -21.72 55.95
C ALA A 395 9.43 -21.13 57.37
N SER A 396 8.88 -19.94 57.53
CA SER A 396 8.67 -19.31 58.84
C SER A 396 7.49 -19.91 59.62
N ALA A 397 6.51 -20.50 58.93
CA ALA A 397 5.38 -21.21 59.54
C ALA A 397 5.72 -22.67 59.92
N ALA A 398 6.85 -23.21 59.46
CA ALA A 398 7.36 -24.51 59.91
C ALA A 398 7.85 -24.40 61.37
N ALA A 399 7.00 -24.85 62.29
CA ALA A 399 7.22 -24.86 63.73
C ALA A 399 8.57 -25.52 64.13
N PRO A 400 9.20 -25.09 65.25
CA PRO A 400 10.46 -25.64 65.69
C PRO A 400 10.30 -27.12 66.04
N LEU A 401 11.14 -27.96 65.41
CA LEU A 401 11.24 -29.38 65.69
C LEU A 401 11.44 -29.61 67.20
N PRO A 402 10.72 -30.57 67.82
CA PRO A 402 10.91 -30.90 69.23
C PRO A 402 12.34 -31.39 69.47
N ALA A 403 12.96 -30.86 70.53
CA ALA A 403 14.35 -31.10 70.89
C ALA A 403 14.71 -32.60 70.94
N PRO A 404 15.93 -32.98 70.49
CA PRO A 404 16.38 -34.36 70.51
C PRO A 404 16.53 -34.85 71.96
N ARG A 405 15.76 -35.90 72.29
CA ARG A 405 15.81 -36.58 73.58
C ARG A 405 17.08 -37.44 73.61
N ASN A 406 18.01 -37.08 74.50
CA ASN A 406 19.24 -37.81 74.78
C ASN A 406 18.97 -39.29 75.12
N GLY A 407 19.77 -40.18 74.53
CA GLY A 407 20.11 -41.49 75.11
C GLY A 407 19.75 -42.71 74.28
N ALA A 408 20.70 -43.20 73.48
CA ALA A 408 21.05 -44.63 73.38
C ALA A 408 22.24 -44.82 72.41
N PRO A 409 23.26 -45.62 72.77
CA PRO A 409 24.35 -45.97 71.86
C PRO A 409 23.89 -47.12 70.96
N ALA A 410 24.04 -46.95 69.64
CA ALA A 410 23.80 -48.02 68.68
C ALA A 410 25.08 -48.37 67.91
N PRO A 411 25.28 -49.64 67.55
CA PRO A 411 26.59 -50.21 67.27
C PRO A 411 26.88 -50.32 65.76
N GLY A 412 28.16 -50.49 65.45
CA GLY A 412 28.62 -51.37 64.37
C GLY A 412 28.37 -50.92 62.93
N ARG A 413 29.41 -50.31 62.33
CA ARG A 413 29.64 -50.32 60.87
C ARG A 413 29.96 -51.75 60.39
N PRO A 414 29.37 -52.20 59.28
CA PRO A 414 30.07 -52.97 58.25
C PRO A 414 30.27 -52.07 57.01
N ALA A 415 31.51 -51.87 56.56
CA ALA A 415 32.19 -52.68 55.55
C ALA A 415 31.61 -52.50 54.13
N THR A 416 32.25 -51.58 53.40
CA THR A 416 32.59 -51.61 51.96
C THR A 416 32.04 -52.75 51.10
N GLU A 417 31.15 -52.40 50.16
CA GLU A 417 30.95 -53.04 48.84
C GLU A 417 30.81 -51.90 47.82
N ALA A 418 31.82 -51.64 46.98
CA ALA A 418 32.06 -52.26 45.67
C ALA A 418 30.98 -51.91 44.63
N PHE A 419 31.15 -50.76 43.96
CA PHE A 419 30.52 -50.48 42.66
C PHE A 419 31.59 -50.46 41.56
N PRO A 420 31.43 -51.22 40.46
CA PRO A 420 32.38 -51.24 39.36
C PRO A 420 32.15 -50.04 38.43
N GLY A 421 33.11 -49.11 38.40
CA GLY A 421 33.21 -48.09 37.38
C GLY A 421 33.83 -48.66 36.11
N GLY A 422 33.00 -48.88 35.09
CA GLY A 422 33.43 -49.09 33.70
C GLY A 422 32.79 -48.01 32.84
N PHE A 423 33.52 -46.91 32.60
CA PHE A 423 33.20 -45.95 31.56
C PHE A 423 34.41 -45.88 30.65
N THR A 424 34.28 -46.50 29.48
CA THR A 424 35.27 -46.51 28.42
C THR A 424 35.26 -45.16 27.72
N ASP A 425 36.45 -44.55 27.62
CA ASP A 425 36.76 -43.50 26.67
C ASP A 425 36.54 -44.04 25.25
N ASP A 426 35.61 -43.43 24.50
CA ASP A 426 35.55 -43.57 23.06
C ASP A 426 35.08 -42.24 22.44
N PHE A 427 36.05 -41.38 22.16
CA PHE A 427 35.89 -40.17 21.36
C PHE A 427 36.15 -40.52 19.89
N PRO A 428 35.16 -40.41 18.97
CA PRO A 428 35.47 -40.38 17.55
C PRO A 428 35.91 -38.97 17.16
N ALA A 429 37.22 -38.78 17.07
CA ALA A 429 37.84 -37.74 16.26
C ALA A 429 37.61 -38.07 14.78
N GLY A 430 37.02 -37.14 14.04
CA GLY A 430 36.74 -37.31 12.62
C GLY A 430 36.10 -36.09 11.98
N PHE A 431 36.83 -34.96 11.97
CA PHE A 431 36.55 -33.86 11.05
C PHE A 431 37.24 -34.17 9.71
N PRO A 432 36.49 -34.37 8.61
CA PRO A 432 37.08 -34.27 7.29
C PRO A 432 37.18 -32.80 6.88
N ASP A 433 38.44 -32.41 6.69
CA ASP A 433 38.89 -31.25 5.94
C ASP A 433 38.33 -31.31 4.50
N GLY A 434 37.81 -30.19 4.03
CA GLY A 434 37.28 -30.02 2.69
C GLY A 434 36.86 -28.56 2.56
N GLY A 435 37.42 -27.73 1.70
CA GLY A 435 38.17 -27.97 0.48
C GLY A 435 37.91 -26.73 -0.36
N ASN A 436 38.92 -25.89 -0.50
CA ASN A 436 38.87 -24.71 -1.36
C ASN A 436 38.67 -25.15 -2.81
N GLY A 437 37.63 -24.62 -3.47
CA GLY A 437 37.42 -24.73 -4.91
C GLY A 437 36.61 -23.53 -5.43
N PRO A 438 37.14 -22.71 -6.36
CA PRO A 438 36.41 -21.63 -7.00
C PRO A 438 35.71 -22.14 -8.26
N GLY A 439 34.44 -21.83 -8.46
CA GLY A 439 33.73 -22.24 -9.68
C GLY A 439 32.29 -21.76 -9.69
N GLY A 440 31.95 -20.92 -10.66
CA GLY A 440 30.70 -20.18 -10.70
C GLY A 440 29.47 -20.96 -11.14
N ALA A 441 28.31 -20.31 -10.95
CA ALA A 441 27.13 -20.51 -11.77
C ALA A 441 26.22 -19.28 -11.64
N SER A 442 26.24 -18.44 -12.67
CA SER A 442 25.26 -17.39 -12.91
C SER A 442 23.87 -18.00 -13.07
N GLY A 443 23.00 -17.80 -12.06
CA GLY A 443 21.58 -18.05 -12.17
C GLY A 443 20.90 -16.92 -12.96
N THR A 444 20.62 -17.16 -14.24
CA THR A 444 19.81 -16.26 -15.07
C THR A 444 18.34 -16.34 -14.66
N VAL A 445 17.78 -15.19 -14.31
CA VAL A 445 16.34 -15.02 -14.07
C VAL A 445 15.61 -15.14 -15.42
N ARG A 446 14.93 -16.27 -15.62
CA ARG A 446 14.01 -16.48 -16.75
C ARG A 446 12.74 -15.68 -16.53
N LEU A 447 12.65 -14.52 -17.19
CA LEU A 447 11.40 -13.78 -17.34
C LEU A 447 10.41 -14.60 -18.17
N ARG A 448 9.29 -14.96 -17.55
CA ARG A 448 8.14 -15.62 -18.19
C ARG A 448 7.43 -14.60 -19.10
N ARG A 449 7.84 -14.58 -20.37
CA ARG A 449 7.22 -13.81 -21.45
C ARG A 449 5.83 -14.39 -21.77
N THR A 450 4.78 -13.66 -21.42
CA THR A 450 3.40 -13.95 -21.85
C THR A 450 3.29 -13.78 -23.36
N GLY A 451 2.82 -14.83 -24.03
CA GLY A 451 2.72 -14.93 -25.48
C GLY A 451 1.71 -13.96 -26.08
N ARG A 452 2.18 -13.26 -27.12
CA ARG A 452 1.37 -12.56 -28.12
C ARG A 452 1.09 -13.59 -29.21
N GLY A 453 -0.19 -13.93 -29.40
CA GLY A 453 -0.62 -14.85 -30.45
C GLY A 453 -0.62 -14.14 -31.80
N ASP A 454 0.24 -14.60 -32.70
CA ASP A 454 0.08 -14.42 -34.14
C ASP A 454 -0.78 -15.57 -34.68
N ARG A 455 -1.81 -15.21 -35.44
CA ARG A 455 -2.55 -16.11 -36.34
C ARG A 455 -1.89 -16.05 -37.72
N PRO A 456 -1.73 -17.18 -38.41
CA PRO A 456 -1.64 -17.21 -39.86
C PRO A 456 -3.02 -17.50 -40.50
N ASP A 457 -3.10 -17.05 -41.75
CA ASP A 457 -4.14 -17.19 -42.80
C ASP A 457 -5.35 -16.25 -42.75
#